data_AF-F6YZG0-F1
#
_entry.id   AF-F6YZG0-F1
#
_cell.length_a   1.000
_cell.length_b   1.000
_cell.length_c   1.000
_cell.angle_alpha   90.00
_cell.angle_beta   90.00
_cell.angle_gamma   90.00
#
_symmetry.space_group_name_H-M   'P 1'
#
loop_
_entity.id
_entity.type
_entity.pdbx_description
1 polymer ?
#
loop_
_entity_poly.entity_id
_entity_poly.type
_entity_poly.pdbx_seq_one_letter_code
_entity_poly.pdbx_strand_id
1 'polypeptide(L)'
;MPHSPSLAQDLLGLKPAVNNGTHGSLNHILRTNAYKPTMPEEVTRPQYLSLTYPLSDFDAGCTCDDKNKLDELNKRLHVKGTMEAETRKFRGSKNENQENVNGLFEPRKERHLLYGRPAVLYRTRYTILYHHDFESGYSETFLMPLWTSYTISKQAEVSSVPEHLTSCTRPDVRIAPSYSQSCSAYKMDKQMSYGFLFPPHLSSSAEAKYDAFLITNMIPMYPAFKRVWNYFQRVLVKRYATERNGVNVISGPIFDYDYDGLHDTYDKIKQFVEGSEVPIPTHYYSIITSCLDFTQPADKCDGPLSVLSFILPHRPDNEESCNSSEEESKWVEDLLKMHTARVRDIEQLTSLDFFRKTSRSYPEILSLKTYLHTFESEI
;
A
#
# COMPACT_ATOMS: atom_id res chain seq x y z
N MET A 1 -0.91 1.24 31.55
CA MET A 1 -1.35 -0.18 31.56
C MET A 1 -2.69 -0.31 30.85
N PRO A 2 -2.74 -0.66 29.56
CA PRO A 2 -3.98 -1.01 28.86
C PRO A 2 -3.99 -2.51 28.59
N HIS A 3 -3.99 -3.33 29.64
CA HIS A 3 -4.18 -4.77 29.46
C HIS A 3 -5.68 -5.03 29.26
N SER A 4 -6.07 -5.03 27.99
CA SER A 4 -7.02 -5.96 27.38
C SER A 4 -8.13 -6.47 28.31
N PRO A 5 -9.25 -5.72 28.46
CA PRO A 5 -10.51 -6.22 29.01
C PRO A 5 -11.17 -7.28 28.10
N SER A 6 -10.38 -8.06 27.37
CA SER A 6 -10.77 -9.30 26.72
C SER A 6 -10.15 -10.51 27.44
N LEU A 7 -8.93 -10.39 28.00
CA LEU A 7 -8.22 -11.50 28.63
C LEU A 7 -8.84 -11.89 29.98
N ALA A 8 -9.17 -10.89 30.82
CA ALA A 8 -9.83 -11.15 32.11
C ALA A 8 -11.21 -11.80 31.90
N GLN A 9 -11.91 -11.39 30.84
CA GLN A 9 -13.21 -11.91 30.46
C GLN A 9 -13.10 -13.33 29.90
N ASP A 10 -12.06 -13.63 29.12
CA ASP A 10 -11.76 -14.99 28.65
C ASP A 10 -11.50 -15.95 29.81
N LEU A 11 -10.78 -15.51 30.87
CA LEU A 11 -10.56 -16.31 32.08
C LEU A 11 -11.85 -16.55 32.87
N LEU A 12 -12.80 -15.63 32.79
CA LEU A 12 -14.09 -15.69 33.49
C LEU A 12 -15.20 -16.32 32.63
N GLY A 13 -14.94 -16.66 31.36
CA GLY A 13 -15.94 -17.15 30.42
C GLY A 13 -17.03 -16.12 30.07
N LEU A 14 -16.71 -14.82 30.16
CA LEU A 14 -17.63 -13.72 29.91
C LEU A 14 -17.45 -13.15 28.49
N LYS A 15 -18.53 -12.61 27.91
CA LYS A 15 -18.45 -11.83 26.68
C LYS A 15 -17.93 -10.41 26.99
N PRO A 16 -16.83 -9.94 26.39
CA PRO A 16 -16.31 -8.61 26.64
C PRO A 16 -17.23 -7.51 26.06
N ALA A 17 -17.29 -6.37 26.75
CA ALA A 17 -17.90 -5.15 26.20
C ALA A 17 -17.04 -4.58 25.05
N VAL A 18 -17.59 -3.65 24.26
CA VAL A 18 -16.82 -2.96 23.19
C VAL A 18 -15.63 -2.24 23.80
N ASN A 19 -14.43 -2.50 23.28
CA ASN A 19 -13.17 -1.96 23.79
C ASN A 19 -12.10 -1.93 22.68
N ASN A 20 -10.98 -1.25 22.93
CA ASN A 20 -9.89 -1.07 21.96
C ASN A 20 -8.92 -2.27 21.88
N GLY A 21 -9.14 -3.32 22.69
CA GLY A 21 -8.34 -4.53 22.67
C GLY A 21 -8.69 -5.45 21.51
N THR A 22 -7.66 -6.04 20.90
CA THR A 22 -7.83 -7.04 19.84
C THR A 22 -8.07 -8.42 20.46
N HIS A 23 -9.34 -8.83 20.55
CA HIS A 23 -9.72 -10.11 21.17
C HIS A 23 -9.04 -11.30 20.46
N GLY A 24 -8.32 -12.13 21.21
CA GLY A 24 -7.59 -13.28 20.70
C GLY A 24 -6.09 -13.06 20.47
N SER A 25 -5.57 -11.82 20.54
CA SER A 25 -4.12 -11.56 20.38
C SER A 25 -3.28 -12.16 21.51
N LEU A 26 -3.85 -12.32 22.71
CA LEU A 26 -3.15 -12.89 23.88
C LEU A 26 -3.42 -14.39 24.08
N ASN A 27 -4.01 -15.07 23.09
CA ASN A 27 -4.29 -16.51 23.18
C ASN A 27 -3.04 -17.37 23.43
N HIS A 28 -1.87 -16.90 23.01
CA HIS A 28 -0.60 -17.61 23.21
C HIS A 28 -0.16 -17.71 24.70
N ILE A 29 -0.76 -16.90 25.59
CA ILE A 29 -0.47 -16.92 27.04
C ILE A 29 -1.41 -17.88 27.80
N LEU A 30 -2.55 -18.24 27.19
CA LEU A 30 -3.56 -19.09 27.80
C LEU A 30 -3.25 -20.58 27.57
N ARG A 31 -3.42 -21.42 28.61
CA ARG A 31 -3.33 -22.89 28.48
C ARG A 31 -4.49 -23.47 27.67
N THR A 32 -5.65 -22.82 27.70
CA THR A 32 -6.85 -23.22 26.96
C THR A 32 -7.56 -21.96 26.48
N ASN A 33 -7.83 -21.90 25.18
CA ASN A 33 -8.42 -20.71 24.55
C ASN A 33 -9.95 -20.79 24.61
N ALA A 34 -10.56 -19.89 25.39
CA ALA A 34 -12.02 -19.74 25.45
C ALA A 34 -12.58 -19.08 24.17
N TYR A 35 -11.81 -18.16 23.57
CA TYR A 35 -12.19 -17.45 22.35
C TYR A 35 -11.32 -17.84 21.15
N LYS A 36 -11.98 -18.07 20.01
CA LYS A 36 -11.34 -18.33 18.71
C LYS A 36 -11.61 -17.13 17.79
N PRO A 37 -10.63 -16.25 17.54
CA PRO A 37 -10.82 -15.11 16.67
C PRO A 37 -11.09 -15.57 15.23
N THR A 38 -11.95 -14.83 14.53
CA THR A 38 -12.26 -15.04 13.12
C THR A 38 -11.83 -13.83 12.30
N MET A 39 -11.29 -14.07 11.11
CA MET A 39 -10.90 -13.00 10.20
C MET A 39 -12.14 -12.20 9.74
N PRO A 40 -12.10 -10.86 9.75
CA PRO A 40 -13.19 -10.02 9.26
C PRO A 40 -13.54 -10.35 7.82
N GLU A 41 -14.84 -10.34 7.50
CA GLU A 41 -15.29 -10.49 6.12
C GLU A 41 -14.99 -9.23 5.33
N GLU A 42 -14.53 -9.43 4.09
CA GLU A 42 -14.33 -8.33 3.17
C GLU A 42 -15.69 -7.75 2.73
N VAL A 43 -15.83 -6.44 2.85
CA VAL A 43 -17.07 -5.73 2.49
C VAL A 43 -17.08 -5.38 1.00
N THR A 44 -15.94 -4.92 0.46
CA THR A 44 -15.81 -4.54 -0.95
C THR A 44 -14.79 -5.43 -1.63
N ARG A 45 -15.21 -6.10 -2.72
CA ARG A 45 -14.31 -6.85 -3.60
C ARG A 45 -13.78 -5.95 -4.71
N PRO A 46 -12.56 -6.23 -5.23
CA PRO A 46 -12.00 -5.43 -6.31
C PRO A 46 -12.82 -5.59 -7.59
N GLN A 47 -12.94 -4.52 -8.37
CA GLN A 47 -13.54 -4.54 -9.68
C GLN A 47 -12.58 -5.12 -10.72
N TYR A 48 -13.14 -5.72 -11.77
CA TYR A 48 -12.38 -6.25 -12.88
C TYR A 48 -12.23 -5.19 -13.96
N LEU A 49 -11.00 -5.04 -14.48
CA LEU A 49 -10.71 -4.17 -15.61
C LEU A 49 -11.02 -4.91 -16.90
N SER A 50 -12.03 -4.42 -17.61
CA SER A 50 -12.44 -4.94 -18.92
C SER A 50 -12.26 -3.93 -20.05
N LEU A 51 -12.01 -2.66 -19.73
CA LEU A 51 -11.93 -1.56 -20.68
C LEU A 51 -10.59 -0.85 -20.59
N THR A 52 -10.14 -0.35 -21.74
CA THR A 52 -9.06 0.62 -21.82
C THR A 52 -9.53 1.85 -22.57
N TYR A 53 -8.98 2.99 -22.17
CA TYR A 53 -9.36 4.31 -22.66
C TYR A 53 -8.26 4.86 -23.57
N PRO A 54 -8.61 5.40 -24.75
CA PRO A 54 -7.67 6.09 -25.62
C PRO A 54 -6.91 7.20 -24.89
N LEU A 55 -5.61 7.34 -25.17
CA LEU A 55 -4.81 8.45 -24.63
C LEU A 55 -5.33 9.84 -25.03
N SER A 56 -6.03 9.94 -26.16
CA SER A 56 -6.68 11.17 -26.62
C SER A 56 -7.73 11.71 -25.65
N ASP A 57 -8.26 10.85 -24.78
CA ASP A 57 -9.34 11.18 -23.87
C ASP A 57 -8.81 11.81 -22.57
N PHE A 58 -7.47 11.87 -22.40
CA PHE A 58 -6.82 12.44 -21.23
C PHE A 58 -6.28 13.84 -21.52
N ASP A 59 -7.00 14.86 -21.04
CA ASP A 59 -6.51 16.25 -20.97
C ASP A 59 -5.94 16.57 -19.58
N ALA A 60 -5.01 15.74 -19.12
CA ALA A 60 -4.46 15.82 -17.75
C ALA A 60 -3.25 16.77 -17.64
N GLY A 61 -2.76 17.35 -18.74
CA GLY A 61 -1.56 18.20 -18.77
C GLY A 61 -0.26 17.51 -18.33
N CYS A 62 -0.24 16.17 -18.33
CA CYS A 62 0.92 15.35 -17.99
C CYS A 62 1.92 15.31 -19.15
N THR A 63 3.20 15.24 -18.82
CA THR A 63 4.30 15.25 -19.81
C THR A 63 5.31 14.18 -19.49
N CYS A 64 5.68 13.37 -20.48
CA CYS A 64 6.81 12.45 -20.40
C CYS A 64 7.44 12.33 -21.79
N ASP A 65 8.71 12.73 -21.92
CA ASP A 65 9.36 13.05 -23.21
C ASP A 65 9.72 11.85 -24.11
N ASP A 66 9.12 10.68 -23.88
CA ASP A 66 9.38 9.46 -24.67
C ASP A 66 8.12 9.03 -25.46
N LYS A 67 7.53 9.98 -26.20
CA LYS A 67 6.29 9.80 -26.96
C LYS A 67 6.34 8.60 -27.93
N ASN A 68 7.50 8.30 -28.49
CA ASN A 68 7.70 7.20 -29.45
C ASN A 68 7.56 5.80 -28.82
N LYS A 69 7.57 5.69 -27.48
CA LYS A 69 7.43 4.41 -26.77
C LYS A 69 6.10 4.27 -26.02
N LEU A 70 5.25 5.29 -26.04
CA LEU A 70 4.07 5.34 -25.16
C LEU A 70 3.08 4.19 -25.44
N ASP A 71 2.86 3.84 -26.70
CA ASP A 71 2.00 2.71 -27.10
C ASP A 71 2.58 1.36 -26.65
N GLU A 72 3.89 1.17 -26.75
CA GLU A 72 4.58 -0.04 -26.27
C GLU A 72 4.52 -0.14 -24.74
N LEU A 73 4.72 0.99 -24.05
CA LEU A 73 4.61 1.07 -22.59
C LEU A 73 3.19 0.77 -22.10
N ASN A 74 2.16 1.19 -22.83
CA ASN A 74 0.78 0.86 -22.47
C ASN A 74 0.45 -0.62 -22.70
N LYS A 75 1.00 -1.26 -23.73
CA LYS A 75 0.85 -2.71 -23.93
C LYS A 75 1.39 -3.53 -22.75
N ARG A 76 2.40 -3.04 -22.03
CA ARG A 76 2.94 -3.70 -20.82
C ARG A 76 1.94 -3.78 -19.66
N LEU A 77 1.01 -2.82 -19.59
CA LEU A 77 -0.06 -2.80 -18.59
C LEU A 77 -1.12 -3.88 -18.87
N HIS A 78 -1.18 -4.37 -20.12
CA HIS A 78 -2.07 -5.43 -20.58
C HIS A 78 -1.44 -6.82 -20.37
N VAL A 79 -1.35 -7.25 -19.11
CA VAL A 79 -1.02 -8.65 -18.83
C VAL A 79 -2.34 -9.43 -18.77
N LYS A 80 -2.50 -10.43 -19.65
CA LYS A 80 -3.68 -11.31 -19.95
C LYS A 80 -4.35 -12.05 -18.75
N GLY A 81 -4.34 -11.51 -17.54
CA GLY A 81 -4.87 -12.17 -16.33
C GLY A 81 -6.23 -11.67 -15.83
N THR A 82 -6.81 -10.62 -16.42
CA THR A 82 -8.07 -10.01 -15.92
C THR A 82 -9.34 -10.65 -16.47
N MET A 83 -9.26 -11.48 -17.52
CA MET A 83 -10.45 -11.99 -18.24
C MET A 83 -11.05 -13.31 -17.71
N GLU A 84 -10.41 -14.04 -16.79
CA GLU A 84 -10.86 -15.42 -16.46
C GLU A 84 -11.68 -15.56 -15.17
N ALA A 85 -11.97 -14.47 -14.45
CA ALA A 85 -12.88 -14.57 -13.30
C ALA A 85 -14.35 -14.82 -13.71
N GLU A 86 -14.71 -14.49 -14.96
CA GLU A 86 -16.07 -14.74 -15.50
C GLU A 86 -16.31 -16.21 -15.85
N THR A 87 -15.29 -16.95 -16.27
CA THR A 87 -15.46 -18.33 -16.77
C THR A 87 -15.59 -19.38 -15.67
N ARG A 88 -15.26 -19.08 -14.42
CA ARG A 88 -15.40 -20.05 -13.30
C ARG A 88 -16.81 -20.15 -12.71
N LYS A 89 -17.78 -19.36 -13.19
CA LYS A 89 -19.17 -19.40 -12.68
C LYS A 89 -20.22 -20.03 -13.60
N PHE A 90 -19.87 -20.46 -14.81
CA PHE A 90 -20.84 -21.10 -15.73
C PHE A 90 -20.21 -22.21 -16.56
N ARG A 91 -20.12 -23.44 -16.01
CA ARG A 91 -20.30 -24.67 -16.80
C ARG A 91 -20.50 -25.90 -15.92
N GLY A 92 -21.74 -26.04 -15.43
CA GLY A 92 -22.34 -27.35 -15.27
C GLY A 92 -23.21 -27.62 -16.50
N SER A 93 -22.67 -28.24 -17.55
CA SER A 93 -23.44 -29.06 -18.48
C SER A 93 -22.52 -29.87 -19.40
N LYS A 94 -22.98 -31.08 -19.72
CA LYS A 94 -22.28 -32.16 -20.43
C LYS A 94 -22.09 -31.88 -21.93
N ASN A 95 -21.05 -32.53 -22.49
CA ASN A 95 -20.82 -32.91 -23.89
C ASN A 95 -20.66 -31.81 -24.96
N GLU A 96 -19.43 -31.64 -25.49
CA GLU A 96 -19.02 -32.06 -26.86
C GLU A 96 -17.67 -31.45 -27.29
N ASN A 97 -16.84 -32.34 -27.84
CA ASN A 97 -15.77 -32.23 -28.85
C ASN A 97 -14.57 -31.26 -28.70
N GLN A 98 -13.41 -31.91 -28.62
CA GLN A 98 -12.02 -31.43 -28.74
C GLN A 98 -11.79 -30.42 -29.87
N GLU A 99 -11.25 -29.25 -29.49
CA GLU A 99 -10.10 -28.67 -30.18
C GLU A 99 -9.00 -28.37 -29.15
N ASN A 100 -7.81 -28.92 -29.40
CA ASN A 100 -6.62 -28.77 -28.59
C ASN A 100 -6.10 -27.33 -28.65
N VAL A 101 -6.24 -26.59 -27.55
CA VAL A 101 -5.32 -25.49 -27.21
C VAL A 101 -4.79 -25.76 -25.81
N ASN A 102 -3.75 -26.58 -25.73
CA ASN A 102 -2.93 -26.73 -24.52
C ASN A 102 -2.11 -25.45 -24.31
N GLY A 103 -2.76 -24.39 -23.85
CA GLY A 103 -2.11 -23.28 -23.18
C GLY A 103 -2.13 -23.57 -21.68
N LEU A 104 -1.01 -24.04 -21.14
CA LEU A 104 -0.83 -24.16 -19.68
C LEU A 104 -0.80 -22.75 -19.10
N PHE A 105 -1.96 -22.19 -18.75
CA PHE A 105 -2.07 -20.87 -18.14
C PHE A 105 -1.65 -20.96 -16.67
N GLU A 106 -0.44 -20.49 -16.35
CA GLU A 106 -0.07 -20.29 -14.96
C GLU A 106 -0.89 -19.13 -14.36
N PRO A 107 -1.56 -19.32 -13.21
CA PRO A 107 -2.16 -18.20 -12.48
C PRO A 107 -1.08 -17.17 -12.16
N ARG A 108 -1.36 -15.88 -12.42
CA ARG A 108 -0.41 -14.79 -12.17
C ARG A 108 0.11 -14.88 -10.74
N LYS A 109 1.40 -15.17 -10.59
CA LYS A 109 2.07 -15.21 -9.30
C LYS A 109 2.05 -13.79 -8.71
N GLU A 110 1.27 -13.59 -7.65
CA GLU A 110 1.29 -12.38 -6.83
C GLU A 110 2.73 -12.19 -6.33
N ARG A 111 3.47 -11.23 -6.88
CA ARG A 111 4.91 -11.08 -6.60
C ARG A 111 5.16 -10.21 -5.39
N HIS A 112 4.32 -9.19 -5.19
CA HIS A 112 4.49 -8.26 -4.09
C HIS A 112 3.31 -8.23 -3.11
N LEU A 113 2.34 -9.12 -3.26
CA LEU A 113 1.29 -9.39 -2.27
C LEU A 113 1.61 -10.69 -1.51
N LEU A 114 2.83 -10.77 -0.94
CA LEU A 114 3.37 -11.98 -0.30
C LEU A 114 2.44 -12.55 0.77
N TYR A 115 1.78 -11.67 1.53
CA TYR A 115 0.90 -12.03 2.64
C TYR A 115 -0.59 -11.85 2.32
N GLY A 116 -0.91 -11.82 1.02
CA GLY A 116 -2.24 -11.58 0.49
C GLY A 116 -2.56 -10.10 0.35
N ARG A 117 -3.49 -9.79 -0.56
CA ARG A 117 -3.98 -8.41 -0.72
C ARG A 117 -4.72 -7.92 0.53
N PRO A 118 -4.61 -6.63 0.87
CA PRO A 118 -5.49 -6.04 1.87
C PRO A 118 -6.96 -6.22 1.46
N ALA A 119 -7.79 -6.61 2.42
CA ALA A 119 -9.24 -6.58 2.26
C ALA A 119 -9.79 -5.22 2.64
N VAL A 120 -10.83 -4.77 1.94
CA VAL A 120 -11.48 -3.48 2.20
C VAL A 120 -12.74 -3.70 3.02
N LEU A 121 -12.78 -3.15 4.24
CA LEU A 121 -13.83 -3.39 5.24
C LEU A 121 -14.94 -2.33 5.24
N TYR A 122 -14.98 -1.47 4.23
CA TYR A 122 -16.01 -0.46 4.03
C TYR A 122 -16.50 -0.47 2.57
N ARG A 123 -17.65 0.16 2.31
CA ARG A 123 -18.26 0.22 0.97
C ARG A 123 -17.53 1.26 0.12
N THR A 124 -16.91 0.82 -0.97
CA THR A 124 -16.21 1.72 -1.91
C THR A 124 -16.12 1.07 -3.30
N ARG A 125 -15.44 1.74 -4.23
CA ARG A 125 -15.10 1.22 -5.56
C ARG A 125 -13.60 1.28 -5.76
N TYR A 126 -12.99 0.12 -5.93
CA TYR A 126 -11.55 0.03 -6.19
C TYR A 126 -11.21 -1.14 -7.10
N THR A 127 -10.03 -1.06 -7.69
CA THR A 127 -9.53 -2.00 -8.69
C THR A 127 -8.07 -2.34 -8.40
N ILE A 128 -7.66 -3.58 -8.68
CA ILE A 128 -6.25 -3.96 -8.52
C ILE A 128 -5.49 -3.66 -9.82
N LEU A 129 -4.51 -2.76 -9.73
CA LEU A 129 -3.58 -2.45 -10.79
C LEU A 129 -2.26 -3.18 -10.52
N TYR A 130 -1.93 -4.09 -11.42
CA TYR A 130 -0.71 -4.86 -11.34
C TYR A 130 0.34 -4.31 -12.30
N HIS A 131 1.57 -4.17 -11.82
CA HIS A 131 2.73 -3.73 -12.60
C HIS A 131 3.84 -4.78 -12.52
N HIS A 132 5.03 -4.45 -13.03
CA HIS A 132 6.18 -5.36 -12.96
C HIS A 132 6.79 -5.42 -11.55
N ASP A 133 6.96 -4.26 -10.90
CA ASP A 133 7.66 -4.10 -9.63
C ASP A 133 6.75 -3.81 -8.42
N PHE A 134 5.43 -3.63 -8.66
CA PHE A 134 4.46 -3.33 -7.61
C PHE A 134 3.03 -3.70 -8.01
N GLU A 135 2.17 -3.87 -7.01
CA GLU A 135 0.72 -3.96 -7.16
C GLU A 135 0.03 -2.87 -6.33
N SER A 136 -1.13 -2.38 -6.77
CA SER A 136 -1.86 -1.32 -6.05
C SER A 136 -3.37 -1.53 -6.10
N GLY A 137 -4.08 -1.10 -5.06
CA GLY A 137 -5.53 -1.04 -5.01
C GLY A 137 -6.02 0.37 -5.27
N TYR A 138 -6.33 0.70 -6.53
CA TYR A 138 -6.73 2.04 -6.96
C TYR A 138 -8.19 2.34 -6.66
N SER A 139 -8.49 3.42 -5.93
CA SER A 139 -9.85 3.85 -5.62
C SER A 139 -10.35 4.89 -6.62
N GLU A 140 -11.50 4.63 -7.23
CA GLU A 140 -12.21 5.61 -8.07
C GLU A 140 -12.82 6.75 -7.23
N THR A 141 -13.05 6.51 -5.93
CA THR A 141 -13.62 7.50 -5.01
C THR A 141 -12.58 8.52 -4.54
N PHE A 142 -11.37 8.07 -4.24
CA PHE A 142 -10.29 8.96 -3.76
C PHE A 142 -9.34 9.40 -4.88
N LEU A 143 -9.54 8.90 -6.11
CA LEU A 143 -8.69 9.17 -7.28
C LEU A 143 -7.21 8.78 -7.07
N MET A 144 -6.92 7.88 -6.14
CA MET A 144 -5.57 7.42 -5.79
C MET A 144 -5.60 6.01 -5.22
N PRO A 145 -4.44 5.32 -5.09
CA PRO A 145 -4.39 4.03 -4.42
C PRO A 145 -4.74 4.12 -2.94
N LEU A 146 -5.56 3.18 -2.48
CA LEU A 146 -5.73 2.89 -1.05
C LEU A 146 -4.44 2.30 -0.48
N TRP A 147 -3.74 1.52 -1.30
CA TRP A 147 -2.47 0.87 -0.95
C TRP A 147 -1.67 0.55 -2.21
N THR A 148 -0.35 0.56 -2.07
CA THR A 148 0.61 0.02 -3.04
C THR A 148 1.58 -0.90 -2.31
N SER A 149 1.78 -2.10 -2.85
CA SER A 149 2.64 -3.15 -2.30
C SER A 149 3.78 -3.45 -3.27
N TYR A 150 5.01 -3.53 -2.75
CA TYR A 150 6.21 -3.89 -3.51
C TYR A 150 7.20 -4.66 -2.64
N THR A 151 8.10 -5.42 -3.25
CA THR A 151 9.09 -6.25 -2.54
C THR A 151 10.47 -5.90 -3.03
N ILE A 152 11.35 -5.52 -2.10
CA ILE A 152 12.74 -5.15 -2.37
C ILE A 152 13.65 -6.25 -1.84
N SER A 153 14.44 -6.85 -2.72
CA SER A 153 15.43 -7.85 -2.32
C SER A 153 16.67 -7.20 -1.71
N LYS A 154 17.49 -8.00 -1.02
CA LYS A 154 18.78 -7.54 -0.48
C LYS A 154 19.68 -6.93 -1.56
N GLN A 155 19.68 -7.51 -2.77
CA GLN A 155 20.53 -7.12 -3.91
C GLN A 155 19.91 -6.04 -4.80
N ALA A 156 18.72 -5.52 -4.49
CA ALA A 156 18.06 -4.51 -5.33
C ALA A 156 18.85 -3.20 -5.33
N GLU A 157 19.19 -2.65 -6.49
CA GLU A 157 19.95 -1.40 -6.59
C GLU A 157 19.03 -0.17 -6.63
N VAL A 158 19.50 0.94 -6.07
CA VAL A 158 18.80 2.24 -6.18
C VAL A 158 19.26 2.90 -7.47
N SER A 159 18.37 2.95 -8.46
CA SER A 159 18.66 3.55 -9.75
C SER A 159 18.46 5.08 -9.72
N SER A 160 19.35 5.81 -10.37
CA SER A 160 19.13 7.24 -10.62
C SER A 160 17.95 7.44 -11.56
N VAL A 161 17.20 8.52 -11.36
CA VAL A 161 16.18 8.96 -12.32
C VAL A 161 16.89 9.93 -13.27
N PRO A 162 16.97 9.62 -14.58
CA PRO A 162 17.53 10.55 -15.56
C PRO A 162 16.81 11.89 -15.52
N GLU A 163 17.54 12.98 -15.76
CA GLU A 163 17.01 14.35 -15.63
C GLU A 163 15.75 14.57 -16.49
N HIS A 164 15.72 14.03 -17.71
CA HIS A 164 14.58 14.09 -18.63
C HIS A 164 13.31 13.35 -18.12
N LEU A 165 13.43 12.47 -17.12
CA LEU A 165 12.31 11.76 -16.50
C LEU A 165 11.89 12.38 -15.16
N THR A 166 12.58 13.41 -14.66
CA THR A 166 12.27 14.03 -13.35
C THR A 166 10.85 14.60 -13.29
N SER A 167 10.36 15.11 -14.42
CA SER A 167 8.99 15.63 -14.57
C SER A 167 8.07 14.67 -15.33
N CYS A 168 8.50 13.41 -15.55
CA CYS A 168 7.72 12.43 -16.29
C CYS A 168 6.50 12.00 -15.47
N THR A 169 5.32 12.22 -16.05
CA THR A 169 4.04 11.68 -15.58
C THR A 169 3.23 11.25 -16.80
N ARG A 170 2.55 10.10 -16.71
CA ARG A 170 1.75 9.58 -17.83
C ARG A 170 0.40 9.03 -17.38
N PRO A 171 -0.66 9.18 -18.20
CA PRO A 171 -1.95 8.56 -17.94
C PRO A 171 -1.88 7.03 -17.87
N ASP A 172 -2.78 6.45 -17.09
CA ASP A 172 -3.01 5.00 -17.06
C ASP A 172 -4.28 4.68 -17.85
N VAL A 173 -4.11 4.08 -19.03
CA VAL A 173 -5.22 3.76 -19.94
C VAL A 173 -6.23 2.76 -19.37
N ARG A 174 -5.94 2.13 -18.23
CA ARG A 174 -6.87 1.19 -17.58
C ARG A 174 -7.94 1.90 -16.74
N ILE A 175 -7.71 3.16 -16.36
CA ILE A 175 -8.64 3.94 -15.54
C ILE A 175 -9.28 5.01 -16.41
N ALA A 176 -10.58 5.26 -16.22
CA ALA A 176 -11.28 6.29 -16.98
C ALA A 176 -10.71 7.69 -16.65
N PRO A 177 -10.68 8.62 -17.61
CA PRO A 177 -10.24 10.00 -17.35
C PRO A 177 -11.02 10.68 -16.20
N SER A 178 -12.31 10.39 -16.05
CA SER A 178 -13.16 10.93 -14.96
C SER A 178 -12.77 10.45 -13.57
N TYR A 179 -12.06 9.32 -13.47
CA TYR A 179 -11.56 8.75 -12.22
C TYR A 179 -10.04 8.87 -12.11
N SER A 180 -9.44 9.76 -12.89
CA SER A 180 -7.99 9.99 -12.96
C SER A 180 -7.65 11.39 -12.47
N GLN A 181 -6.49 11.54 -11.82
CA GLN A 181 -5.99 12.86 -11.42
C GLN A 181 -5.46 13.65 -12.63
N SER A 182 -5.53 14.98 -12.53
CA SER A 182 -4.93 15.91 -13.50
C SER A 182 -3.57 16.41 -13.03
N CYS A 183 -2.53 16.26 -13.85
CA CYS A 183 -1.21 16.84 -13.58
C CYS A 183 -1.22 18.38 -13.60
N SER A 184 -2.15 18.99 -14.35
CA SER A 184 -2.32 20.45 -14.38
C SER A 184 -2.74 21.02 -13.02
N ALA A 185 -3.55 20.30 -12.24
CA ALA A 185 -3.99 20.74 -10.91
C ALA A 185 -2.78 21.05 -10.00
N TYR A 186 -1.79 20.16 -9.99
CA TYR A 186 -0.56 20.31 -9.22
C TYR A 186 0.42 21.36 -9.77
N LYS A 187 0.28 21.77 -11.03
CA LYS A 187 1.05 22.89 -11.58
C LYS A 187 0.46 24.23 -11.17
N MET A 188 -0.85 24.27 -10.89
CA MET A 188 -1.58 25.48 -10.49
C MET A 188 -1.53 25.70 -8.98
N ASP A 189 -1.63 24.62 -8.20
CA ASP A 189 -1.55 24.66 -6.75
C ASP A 189 -0.14 25.07 -6.28
N LYS A 190 -0.05 26.11 -5.45
CA LYS A 190 1.23 26.64 -4.95
C LYS A 190 1.73 25.94 -3.68
N GLN A 191 0.84 25.22 -2.98
CA GLN A 191 1.14 24.59 -1.70
C GLN A 191 1.31 23.08 -1.84
N MET A 192 0.63 22.46 -2.80
CA MET A 192 0.59 21.03 -2.97
C MET A 192 1.45 20.58 -4.16
N SER A 193 2.30 19.58 -3.92
CA SER A 193 2.97 18.82 -4.97
C SER A 193 2.38 17.41 -5.04
N TYR A 194 3.05 16.52 -5.75
CA TYR A 194 2.71 15.10 -5.76
C TYR A 194 3.95 14.24 -5.51
N GLY A 195 3.74 13.04 -4.97
CA GLY A 195 4.72 11.98 -4.83
C GLY A 195 4.21 10.68 -5.44
N PHE A 196 4.99 9.60 -5.24
CA PHE A 196 4.66 8.27 -5.73
C PHE A 196 4.67 7.26 -4.59
N LEU A 197 3.67 6.37 -4.54
CA LEU A 197 3.63 5.30 -3.54
C LEU A 197 4.69 4.22 -3.80
N PHE A 198 4.83 3.78 -5.07
CA PHE A 198 6.01 3.03 -5.50
C PHE A 198 7.08 4.00 -6.02
N PRO A 199 8.29 4.04 -5.41
CA PRO A 199 9.34 4.98 -5.80
C PRO A 199 10.01 4.58 -7.12
N PRO A 200 10.08 5.47 -8.14
CA PRO A 200 10.74 5.18 -9.41
C PRO A 200 12.22 4.76 -9.28
N HIS A 201 12.90 5.19 -8.22
CA HIS A 201 14.30 4.83 -7.93
C HIS A 201 14.50 3.33 -7.68
N LEU A 202 13.48 2.61 -7.20
CA LEU A 202 13.54 1.17 -6.90
C LEU A 202 13.06 0.29 -8.06
N SER A 203 12.81 0.87 -9.24
CA SER A 203 12.40 0.11 -10.42
C SER A 203 13.52 -0.84 -10.86
N SER A 204 13.16 -2.06 -11.23
CA SER A 204 14.12 -3.12 -11.56
C SER A 204 14.79 -2.94 -12.92
N SER A 205 14.17 -2.19 -13.84
CA SER A 205 14.73 -1.85 -15.15
C SER A 205 14.36 -0.44 -15.59
N ALA A 206 15.03 0.05 -16.64
CA ALA A 206 14.71 1.35 -17.24
C ALA A 206 13.27 1.38 -17.80
N GLU A 207 12.77 0.26 -18.33
CA GLU A 207 11.42 0.13 -18.88
C GLU A 207 10.38 0.03 -17.76
N ALA A 208 10.66 -0.73 -16.69
CA ALA A 208 9.77 -0.84 -15.54
C ALA A 208 9.59 0.51 -14.81
N LYS A 209 10.59 1.40 -14.91
CA LYS A 209 10.52 2.76 -14.37
C LYS A 209 9.37 3.60 -14.92
N TYR A 210 8.98 3.40 -16.18
CA TYR A 210 7.82 4.08 -16.76
C TYR A 210 6.50 3.64 -16.15
N ASP A 211 6.43 2.44 -15.55
CA ASP A 211 5.26 1.97 -14.82
C ASP A 211 5.12 2.71 -13.48
N ALA A 212 6.23 3.16 -12.89
CA ALA A 212 6.22 3.98 -11.67
C ALA A 212 5.72 5.42 -11.90
N PHE A 213 5.86 5.95 -13.12
CA PHE A 213 5.43 7.32 -13.49
C PHE A 213 3.96 7.44 -13.89
N LEU A 214 3.16 6.40 -13.67
CA LEU A 214 1.71 6.44 -13.92
C LEU A 214 1.00 7.36 -12.91
N ILE A 215 0.02 8.12 -13.38
CA ILE A 215 -0.85 8.93 -12.50
C ILE A 215 -1.61 8.09 -11.47
N THR A 216 -1.82 6.80 -11.74
CA THR A 216 -2.44 5.86 -10.81
C THR A 216 -1.51 5.47 -9.65
N ASN A 217 -0.23 5.79 -9.71
CA ASN A 217 0.74 5.65 -8.60
C ASN A 217 0.97 6.99 -7.87
N MET A 218 0.33 8.06 -8.32
CA MET A 218 0.54 9.43 -7.86
C MET A 218 -0.36 9.78 -6.66
N ILE A 219 0.19 10.52 -5.70
CA ILE A 219 -0.50 10.94 -4.47
C ILE A 219 -0.14 12.40 -4.10
N PRO A 220 -1.08 13.21 -3.60
CA PRO A 220 -0.82 14.60 -3.25
C PRO A 220 0.10 14.72 -2.03
N MET A 221 1.22 15.40 -2.17
CA MET A 221 2.21 15.57 -1.11
C MET A 221 2.67 17.01 -0.95
N TYR A 222 2.60 17.53 0.27
CA TYR A 222 3.23 18.79 0.64
C TYR A 222 4.74 18.70 0.38
N PRO A 223 5.37 19.75 -0.18
CA PRO A 223 6.80 19.76 -0.47
C PRO A 223 7.69 19.43 0.73
N ALA A 224 7.34 19.89 1.94
CA ALA A 224 8.06 19.58 3.16
C ALA A 224 8.03 18.08 3.49
N PHE A 225 6.84 17.48 3.48
CA PHE A 225 6.64 16.04 3.69
C PHE A 225 7.29 15.20 2.59
N LYS A 226 7.26 15.65 1.33
CA LYS A 226 7.89 14.97 0.20
C LYS A 226 9.39 14.75 0.42
N ARG A 227 10.09 15.63 1.17
CA ARG A 227 11.50 15.43 1.56
C ARG A 227 11.66 14.22 2.49
N VAL A 228 10.80 14.12 3.52
CA VAL A 228 10.75 12.99 4.46
C VAL A 228 10.46 11.70 3.71
N TRP A 229 9.42 11.70 2.88
CA TRP A 229 8.98 10.53 2.11
C TRP A 229 10.05 10.01 1.15
N ASN A 230 10.72 10.92 0.41
CA ASN A 230 11.77 10.56 -0.51
C ASN A 230 12.99 9.95 0.22
N TYR A 231 13.38 10.50 1.37
CA TYR A 231 14.45 9.94 2.18
C TYR A 231 14.08 8.54 2.69
N PHE A 232 12.87 8.39 3.23
CA PHE A 232 12.34 7.10 3.67
C PHE A 232 12.39 6.04 2.56
N GLN A 233 11.81 6.31 1.40
CA GLN A 233 11.75 5.36 0.30
C GLN A 233 13.12 5.05 -0.31
N ARG A 234 13.96 6.08 -0.52
CA ARG A 234 15.24 5.93 -1.23
C ARG A 234 16.33 5.34 -0.35
N VAL A 235 16.38 5.75 0.92
CA VAL A 235 17.48 5.42 1.83
C VAL A 235 17.07 4.34 2.82
N LEU A 236 16.01 4.59 3.60
CA LEU A 236 15.65 3.71 4.72
C LEU A 236 15.11 2.36 4.25
N VAL A 237 14.18 2.33 3.28
CA VAL A 237 13.66 1.07 2.73
C VAL A 237 14.77 0.19 2.15
N LYS A 238 15.74 0.78 1.44
CA LYS A 238 16.89 0.04 0.91
C LYS A 238 17.81 -0.47 2.02
N ARG A 239 18.05 0.33 3.06
CA ARG A 239 18.83 -0.08 4.23
C ARG A 239 18.16 -1.26 4.95
N TYR A 240 16.87 -1.18 5.23
CA TYR A 240 16.09 -2.28 5.83
C TYR A 240 16.09 -3.53 4.96
N ALA A 241 15.97 -3.40 3.63
CA ALA A 241 16.10 -4.54 2.72
C ALA A 241 17.47 -5.22 2.82
N THR A 242 18.53 -4.44 3.07
CA THR A 242 19.90 -4.95 3.14
C THR A 242 20.14 -5.69 4.45
N GLU A 243 19.66 -5.12 5.56
CA GLU A 243 19.80 -5.65 6.93
C GLU A 243 18.92 -6.89 7.16
N ARG A 244 17.72 -6.92 6.58
CA ARG A 244 16.69 -7.96 6.85
C ARG A 244 16.55 -9.00 5.75
N ASN A 245 17.50 -9.04 4.82
CA ASN A 245 17.51 -9.95 3.67
C ASN A 245 16.28 -9.82 2.76
N GLY A 246 15.90 -8.58 2.50
CA GLY A 246 14.73 -8.20 1.71
C GLY A 246 13.53 -7.86 2.58
N VAL A 247 12.69 -6.97 2.07
CA VAL A 247 11.48 -6.49 2.75
C VAL A 247 10.34 -6.39 1.74
N ASN A 248 9.13 -6.67 2.22
CA ASN A 248 7.89 -6.26 1.56
C ASN A 248 7.43 -4.96 2.19
N VAL A 249 7.00 -4.01 1.36
CA VAL A 249 6.53 -2.70 1.79
C VAL A 249 5.13 -2.51 1.25
N ILE A 250 4.20 -2.15 2.12
CA ILE A 250 2.87 -1.70 1.73
C ILE A 250 2.59 -0.32 2.32
N SER A 251 2.26 0.63 1.47
CA SER A 251 2.08 2.04 1.83
C SER A 251 0.80 2.61 1.22
N GLY A 252 0.21 3.61 1.86
CA GLY A 252 -1.01 4.26 1.38
C GLY A 252 -1.39 5.51 2.18
N PRO A 253 -2.40 6.26 1.72
CA PRO A 253 -2.92 7.43 2.40
C PRO A 253 -3.85 7.06 3.58
N ILE A 254 -3.97 7.98 4.54
CA ILE A 254 -4.95 7.97 5.63
C ILE A 254 -5.76 9.27 5.62
N PHE A 255 -7.06 9.13 5.78
CA PHE A 255 -7.99 10.25 5.97
C PHE A 255 -8.62 10.12 7.36
N ASP A 256 -8.25 11.02 8.27
CA ASP A 256 -8.74 11.13 9.64
C ASP A 256 -8.82 12.63 10.02
N TYR A 257 -9.86 13.29 9.53
CA TYR A 257 -10.11 14.73 9.65
C TYR A 257 -10.91 15.10 10.90
N ASP A 258 -11.51 14.13 11.58
CA ASP A 258 -12.12 14.33 12.90
C ASP A 258 -11.25 13.84 14.07
N TYR A 259 -10.09 13.24 13.77
CA TYR A 259 -9.05 12.87 14.71
C TYR A 259 -9.50 11.83 15.74
N ASP A 260 -10.43 10.95 15.33
CA ASP A 260 -10.98 9.89 16.19
C ASP A 260 -10.16 8.58 16.12
N GLY A 261 -9.15 8.53 15.25
CA GLY A 261 -8.30 7.35 15.05
C GLY A 261 -8.95 6.26 14.20
N LEU A 262 -10.03 6.58 13.48
CA LEU A 262 -10.77 5.69 12.60
C LEU A 262 -10.78 6.22 11.16
N HIS A 263 -11.10 5.34 10.23
CA HIS A 263 -11.25 5.70 8.83
C HIS A 263 -12.44 6.65 8.61
N ASP A 264 -12.15 7.79 7.97
CA ASP A 264 -13.17 8.72 7.51
C ASP A 264 -13.80 8.36 6.18
N THR A 265 -15.12 8.54 6.11
CA THR A 265 -15.86 8.52 4.86
C THR A 265 -15.59 9.79 4.06
N TYR A 266 -15.81 9.74 2.75
CA TYR A 266 -15.47 10.85 1.83
C TYR A 266 -16.14 12.18 2.21
N ASP A 267 -17.32 12.15 2.82
CA ASP A 267 -18.05 13.33 3.31
C ASP A 267 -17.38 14.08 4.47
N LYS A 268 -16.50 13.41 5.22
CA LYS A 268 -15.74 14.04 6.30
C LYS A 268 -14.46 14.73 5.83
N ILE A 269 -14.04 14.51 4.58
CA ILE A 269 -12.81 15.10 4.03
C ILE A 269 -12.97 16.61 3.88
N LYS A 270 -12.00 17.36 4.42
CA LYS A 270 -12.06 18.83 4.47
C LYS A 270 -11.14 19.54 3.49
N GLN A 271 -10.08 18.88 3.00
CA GLN A 271 -9.09 19.51 2.12
C GLN A 271 -8.88 18.71 0.84
N PHE A 272 -8.71 19.45 -0.26
CA PHE A 272 -8.55 18.94 -1.61
C PHE A 272 -7.47 19.77 -2.32
N VAL A 273 -6.81 19.17 -3.31
CA VAL A 273 -5.86 19.88 -4.18
C VAL A 273 -6.59 20.98 -4.93
N GLU A 274 -6.03 22.19 -4.96
CA GLU A 274 -6.69 23.39 -5.47
C GLU A 274 -7.22 23.18 -6.90
N GLY A 275 -8.50 23.46 -7.13
CA GLY A 275 -9.14 23.32 -8.44
C GLY A 275 -9.41 21.88 -8.88
N SER A 276 -9.42 20.91 -7.96
CA SER A 276 -9.73 19.51 -8.25
C SER A 276 -10.52 18.81 -7.15
N GLU A 277 -10.97 17.58 -7.40
CA GLU A 277 -11.64 16.71 -6.42
C GLU A 277 -10.66 15.74 -5.71
N VAL A 278 -9.35 15.95 -5.87
CA VAL A 278 -8.34 15.06 -5.28
C VAL A 278 -8.21 15.36 -3.78
N PRO A 279 -8.59 14.45 -2.89
CA PRO A 279 -8.55 14.69 -1.45
C PRO A 279 -7.11 14.67 -0.94
N ILE A 280 -6.80 15.52 0.05
CA ILE A 280 -5.46 15.56 0.67
C ILE A 280 -5.45 14.60 1.87
N PRO A 281 -4.55 13.59 1.92
CA PRO A 281 -4.42 12.72 3.09
C PRO A 281 -3.96 13.48 4.32
N THR A 282 -4.47 13.10 5.48
CA THR A 282 -4.02 13.63 6.78
C THR A 282 -2.69 13.01 7.21
N HIS A 283 -2.48 11.74 6.86
CA HIS A 283 -1.28 10.98 7.15
C HIS A 283 -0.98 10.04 5.97
N TYR A 284 0.23 9.50 5.96
CA TYR A 284 0.62 8.38 5.11
C TYR A 284 1.12 7.24 5.98
N TYR A 285 0.69 6.01 5.69
CA TYR A 285 1.21 4.84 6.39
C TYR A 285 2.23 4.09 5.55
N SER A 286 3.10 3.35 6.24
CA SER A 286 3.92 2.31 5.62
C SER A 286 4.07 1.13 6.57
N ILE A 287 3.91 -0.09 6.05
CA ILE A 287 4.16 -1.35 6.76
C ILE A 287 5.30 -2.06 6.04
N ILE A 288 6.41 -2.24 6.75
CA ILE A 288 7.59 -2.97 6.29
C ILE A 288 7.56 -4.33 6.95
N THR A 289 7.55 -5.39 6.15
CA THR A 289 7.52 -6.77 6.61
C THR A 289 8.76 -7.52 6.12
N SER A 290 9.41 -8.25 7.02
CA SER A 290 10.51 -9.17 6.72
C SER A 290 10.30 -10.50 7.41
N CYS A 291 11.18 -11.46 7.13
CA CYS A 291 11.29 -12.62 8.02
C CYS A 291 11.93 -12.19 9.35
N LEU A 292 11.53 -12.80 10.47
CA LEU A 292 12.20 -12.62 11.75
C LEU A 292 13.61 -13.25 11.73
N ASP A 293 13.75 -14.36 11.02
CA ASP A 293 15.02 -14.99 10.71
C ASP A 293 15.62 -14.37 9.44
N PHE A 294 16.60 -13.49 9.60
CA PHE A 294 17.22 -12.76 8.48
C PHE A 294 18.05 -13.64 7.55
N THR A 295 18.21 -14.94 7.83
CA THR A 295 18.80 -15.88 6.85
C THR A 295 17.82 -16.20 5.71
N GLN A 296 16.52 -16.04 5.94
CA GLN A 296 15.47 -16.25 4.95
C GLN A 296 15.03 -14.94 4.30
N PRO A 297 14.86 -14.89 2.98
CA PRO A 297 14.36 -13.70 2.32
C PRO A 297 12.86 -13.52 2.53
N ALA A 298 12.39 -12.28 2.46
CA ALA A 298 10.98 -11.95 2.73
C ALA A 298 9.97 -12.73 1.86
N ASP A 299 10.34 -13.05 0.60
CA ASP A 299 9.51 -13.78 -0.37
C ASP A 299 9.47 -15.31 -0.15
N LYS A 300 10.31 -15.84 0.74
CA LYS A 300 10.38 -17.26 1.10
C LYS A 300 10.44 -17.47 2.61
N CYS A 301 9.82 -16.57 3.37
CA CYS A 301 9.78 -16.69 4.82
C CYS A 301 8.75 -17.74 5.24
N ASP A 302 9.25 -18.89 5.69
CA ASP A 302 8.43 -19.91 6.35
C ASP A 302 8.32 -19.66 7.86
N GLY A 303 9.20 -18.82 8.40
CA GLY A 303 9.32 -18.44 9.81
C GLY A 303 8.30 -17.40 10.31
N PRO A 304 8.41 -16.97 11.58
CA PRO A 304 7.66 -15.83 12.10
C PRO A 304 8.01 -14.56 11.30
N LEU A 305 7.04 -13.66 11.14
CA LEU A 305 7.24 -12.39 10.47
C LEU A 305 7.74 -11.33 11.46
N SER A 306 8.52 -10.39 10.97
CA SER A 306 8.87 -9.14 11.67
C SER A 306 8.22 -7.98 10.92
N VAL A 307 7.63 -7.05 11.67
CA VAL A 307 6.94 -5.87 11.16
C VAL A 307 7.52 -4.62 11.78
N LEU A 308 7.68 -3.60 10.94
CA LEU A 308 7.96 -2.22 11.32
C LEU A 308 6.97 -1.33 10.57
N SER A 309 6.17 -0.55 11.29
CA SER A 309 5.12 0.28 10.69
C SER A 309 5.14 1.71 11.20
N PHE A 310 4.73 2.62 10.31
CA PHE A 310 4.70 4.06 10.56
C PHE A 310 3.37 4.66 10.16
N ILE A 311 2.93 5.69 10.89
CA ILE A 311 1.84 6.60 10.49
C ILE A 311 2.43 8.01 10.49
N LEU A 312 2.77 8.52 9.32
CA LEU A 312 3.52 9.76 9.15
C LEU A 312 2.56 10.94 8.93
N PRO A 313 2.62 12.01 9.74
CA PRO A 313 1.75 13.17 9.58
C PRO A 313 2.07 13.95 8.30
N HIS A 314 1.05 14.18 7.49
CA HIS A 314 1.20 14.86 6.21
C HIS A 314 1.07 16.37 6.40
N ARG A 315 2.19 17.02 6.72
CA ARG A 315 2.24 18.45 7.07
C ARG A 315 2.86 19.35 6.00
N PRO A 316 2.46 20.63 5.92
CA PRO A 316 3.04 21.61 5.00
C PRO A 316 4.45 22.07 5.38
N ASP A 317 4.86 21.84 6.62
CA ASP A 317 6.15 22.20 7.20
C ASP A 317 6.77 21.02 7.99
N ASN A 318 8.03 21.17 8.40
CA ASN A 318 8.76 20.20 9.23
C ASN A 318 9.03 20.78 10.63
N GLU A 319 8.08 21.53 11.20
CA GLU A 319 8.24 22.19 12.51
C GLU A 319 8.48 21.18 13.65
N GLU A 320 7.90 19.99 13.54
CA GLU A 320 8.13 18.89 14.49
C GLU A 320 9.60 18.46 14.56
N SER A 321 10.33 18.61 13.45
CA SER A 321 11.78 18.42 13.38
C SER A 321 12.54 19.74 13.46
N CYS A 322 11.95 20.74 14.14
CA CYS A 322 12.50 22.09 14.33
C CYS A 322 12.86 22.82 13.03
N ASN A 323 12.17 22.50 11.91
CA ASN A 323 12.50 23.00 10.57
C ASN A 323 13.99 22.85 10.23
N SER A 324 14.58 21.71 10.60
CA SER A 324 16.01 21.46 10.38
C SER A 324 16.42 21.72 8.93
N SER A 325 17.39 22.62 8.77
CA SER A 325 18.05 22.89 7.49
C SER A 325 19.19 21.90 7.22
N GLU A 326 19.44 20.96 8.13
CA GLU A 326 20.45 19.93 7.95
C GLU A 326 20.04 18.86 6.93
N GLU A 327 21.00 18.01 6.58
CA GLU A 327 20.74 16.84 5.74
C GLU A 327 19.67 15.94 6.36
N GLU A 328 18.81 15.37 5.51
CA GLU A 328 17.70 14.49 5.91
C GLU A 328 18.18 13.31 6.77
N SER A 329 19.43 12.86 6.57
CA SER A 329 20.07 11.78 7.31
C SER A 329 20.17 12.00 8.82
N LYS A 330 20.11 13.25 9.28
CA LYS A 330 20.29 13.59 10.69
C LYS A 330 19.00 13.64 11.50
N TRP A 331 17.84 13.76 10.85
CA TRP A 331 16.58 14.04 11.57
C TRP A 331 15.39 13.23 11.08
N VAL A 332 15.38 12.75 9.83
CA VAL A 332 14.22 12.02 9.28
C VAL A 332 14.01 10.70 10.02
N GLU A 333 15.10 9.99 10.35
CA GLU A 333 14.99 8.72 11.06
C GLU A 333 14.39 8.91 12.46
N ASP A 334 14.83 9.92 13.21
CA ASP A 334 14.28 10.23 14.53
C ASP A 334 12.81 10.62 14.45
N LEU A 335 12.41 11.40 13.43
CA LEU A 335 11.01 11.69 13.15
C LEU A 335 10.20 10.41 12.92
N LEU A 336 10.69 9.49 12.08
CA LEU A 336 10.01 8.23 11.81
C LEU A 336 9.91 7.35 13.06
N LYS A 337 10.94 7.33 13.91
CA LYS A 337 10.95 6.59 15.17
C LYS A 337 9.82 7.07 16.11
N MET A 338 9.57 8.38 16.18
CA MET A 338 8.46 8.96 16.95
C MET A 338 7.08 8.58 16.41
N HIS A 339 6.97 8.34 15.10
CA HIS A 339 5.72 8.01 14.39
C HIS A 339 5.55 6.51 14.11
N THR A 340 6.18 5.68 14.93
CA THR A 340 5.92 4.23 14.90
C THR A 340 4.50 3.91 15.33
N ALA A 341 3.91 2.93 14.66
CA ALA A 341 2.55 2.49 14.94
C ALA A 341 2.46 0.97 14.88
N ARG A 342 1.38 0.42 15.46
CA ARG A 342 1.01 -0.98 15.24
C ARG A 342 0.34 -1.08 13.87
N VAL A 343 0.42 -2.24 13.22
CA VAL A 343 -0.41 -2.49 12.03
C VAL A 343 -1.89 -2.33 12.36
N ARG A 344 -2.30 -2.67 13.59
CA ARG A 344 -3.67 -2.50 14.04
C ARG A 344 -4.14 -1.04 14.00
N ASP A 345 -3.27 -0.08 14.30
CA ASP A 345 -3.60 1.35 14.24
C ASP A 345 -3.87 1.76 12.78
N ILE A 346 -3.05 1.28 11.85
CA ILE A 346 -3.23 1.49 10.42
C ILE A 346 -4.54 0.85 9.94
N GLU A 347 -4.88 -0.36 10.38
CA GLU A 347 -6.16 -1.01 10.02
C GLU A 347 -7.37 -0.20 10.49
N GLN A 348 -7.30 0.44 11.66
CA GLN A 348 -8.39 1.28 12.18
C GLN A 348 -8.55 2.55 11.34
N LEU A 349 -7.45 3.23 11.02
CA LEU A 349 -7.40 4.47 10.25
C LEU A 349 -7.71 4.29 8.75
N THR A 350 -7.52 3.08 8.21
CA THR A 350 -7.73 2.81 6.77
C THR A 350 -8.93 1.92 6.48
N SER A 351 -9.48 1.24 7.51
CA SER A 351 -10.46 0.16 7.34
C SER A 351 -10.01 -0.91 6.33
N LEU A 352 -8.69 -1.15 6.28
CA LEU A 352 -8.08 -2.27 5.57
C LEU A 352 -7.77 -3.41 6.55
N ASP A 353 -7.73 -4.64 6.06
CA ASP A 353 -7.26 -5.80 6.83
C ASP A 353 -6.11 -6.50 6.11
N PHE A 354 -4.93 -6.52 6.75
CA PHE A 354 -3.68 -7.03 6.20
C PHE A 354 -3.41 -8.49 6.60
N PHE A 355 -2.39 -9.13 6.01
CA PHE A 355 -1.92 -10.48 6.37
C PHE A 355 -2.99 -11.58 6.28
N ARG A 356 -3.82 -11.54 5.22
CA ARG A 356 -4.93 -12.47 5.02
C ARG A 356 -4.54 -13.82 4.43
N LYS A 357 -3.32 -13.94 3.89
CA LYS A 357 -2.79 -15.15 3.27
C LYS A 357 -1.42 -15.45 3.87
N THR A 358 -1.42 -16.24 4.94
CA THR A 358 -0.20 -16.66 5.65
C THR A 358 -0.31 -18.11 6.08
N SER A 359 0.81 -18.81 6.24
CA SER A 359 0.86 -20.14 6.87
C SER A 359 0.62 -20.10 8.39
N ARG A 360 0.64 -18.90 8.99
CA ARG A 360 0.46 -18.64 10.42
C ARG A 360 -1.00 -18.70 10.83
N SER A 361 -1.24 -19.07 12.08
CA SER A 361 -2.58 -19.05 12.66
C SER A 361 -3.08 -17.62 12.84
N TYR A 362 -4.40 -17.42 12.78
CA TYR A 362 -4.96 -16.08 12.92
C TYR A 362 -4.61 -15.39 14.26
N PRO A 363 -4.60 -16.08 15.43
CA PRO A 363 -4.11 -15.49 16.67
C PRO A 363 -2.65 -14.99 16.60
N GLU A 364 -1.75 -15.71 15.93
CA GLU A 364 -0.36 -15.25 15.73
C GLU A 364 -0.33 -13.97 14.87
N ILE A 365 -1.19 -13.89 13.85
CA ILE A 365 -1.34 -12.68 13.03
C ILE A 365 -1.90 -11.53 13.86
N LEU A 366 -2.84 -11.77 14.78
CA LEU A 366 -3.32 -10.73 15.70
C LEU A 366 -2.21 -10.24 16.62
N SER A 367 -1.37 -11.14 17.16
CA SER A 367 -0.18 -10.77 17.94
C SER A 367 0.75 -9.87 17.12
N LEU A 368 1.07 -10.28 15.89
CA LEU A 368 1.89 -9.50 14.95
C LEU A 368 1.28 -8.11 14.70
N LYS A 369 -0.03 -8.04 14.45
CA LYS A 369 -0.73 -6.77 14.19
C LYS A 369 -0.75 -5.83 15.38
N THR A 370 -0.72 -6.36 16.61
CA THR A 370 -0.70 -5.57 17.85
C THR A 370 0.70 -5.22 18.35
N TYR A 371 1.75 -5.78 17.74
CA TYR A 371 3.14 -5.47 18.08
C TYR A 371 3.47 -4.02 17.71
N LEU A 372 4.10 -3.30 18.65
CA LEU A 372 4.68 -1.98 18.43
C LEU A 372 6.20 -2.13 18.51
N HIS A 373 6.90 -1.72 17.45
CA HIS A 373 8.35 -1.72 17.45
C HIS A 373 8.90 -0.57 18.29
N THR A 374 9.91 -0.84 19.11
CA THR A 374 10.56 0.14 20.00
C THR A 374 12.05 0.18 19.72
N PHE A 375 12.63 1.38 19.64
CA PHE A 375 14.06 1.60 19.34
C PHE A 375 14.95 1.76 20.59
N GLU A 376 14.46 1.36 21.77
CA GLU A 376 15.15 1.54 23.06
C GLU A 376 16.53 0.85 23.13
N SER A 377 16.82 -0.12 22.25
CA SER A 377 18.13 -0.79 22.18
C SER A 377 19.19 -0.06 21.35
N GLU A 378 18.85 1.07 20.73
CA GLU A 378 19.75 1.87 19.88
C GLU A 378 20.19 3.21 20.52
N ILE A 379 19.76 3.45 21.76
CA ILE A 379 20.12 4.61 22.61
C ILE A 379 21.14 4.14 23.65
#